data_AF-A0A2I0QGC5-F1
#
_entry.id   AF-A0A2I0QGC5-F1
#
_cell.length_a   1.000
_cell.length_b   1.000
_cell.length_c   1.000
_cell.angle_alpha   90.00
_cell.angle_beta   90.00
_cell.angle_gamma   90.00
#
_symmetry.space_group_name_H-M   'P 1'
#
loop_
_entity.id
_entity.type
_entity.pdbx_description
1 polymer ?
#
loop_
_entity_poly.entity_id
_entity_poly.type
_entity_poly.pdbx_seq_one_letter_code
_entity_poly.pdbx_strand_id
1 'polypeptide(L)' 'MKVSDLKPNAAVDRIELDVEEVGEARNFSSYKGNGNVATATVKDETGTATLTLWNEQIDQVHGVRK' A
#
# COMPACT_ATOMS: atom_id res chain seq x y z
N MET A 1 -10.88 -11.89 1.36
CA MET A 1 -9.93 -12.36 2.40
C MET A 1 -9.78 -11.21 3.41
N LYS A 2 -9.67 -11.48 4.70
CA LYS A 2 -9.62 -10.44 5.74
C LYS A 2 -8.18 -10.15 6.16
N VAL A 3 -7.92 -8.96 6.72
CA VAL A 3 -6.58 -8.58 7.19
C VAL A 3 -6.07 -9.54 8.27
N SER A 4 -6.94 -10.01 9.16
CA SER A 4 -6.56 -11.01 10.18
C SER A 4 -6.07 -12.35 9.62
N ASP A 5 -6.44 -12.71 8.40
CA ASP A 5 -6.03 -13.97 7.75
C ASP A 5 -4.73 -13.83 6.95
N LEU A 6 -4.15 -12.62 6.87
CA LEU A 6 -2.88 -12.39 6.20
C LEU A 6 -1.75 -13.10 6.96
N LYS A 7 -1.22 -14.15 6.34
CA LYS A 7 -0.01 -14.85 6.78
C LYS A 7 1.13 -14.60 5.80
N PRO A 8 2.39 -14.58 6.27
CA PRO A 8 3.54 -14.51 5.38
C PRO A 8 3.49 -15.67 4.36
N ASN A 9 3.65 -15.34 3.07
CA ASN A 9 3.53 -16.24 1.90
C ASN A 9 2.12 -16.78 1.59
N ALA A 10 1.06 -16.20 2.18
CA ALA A 10 -0.30 -16.52 1.73
C ALA A 10 -0.56 -15.95 0.34
N ALA A 11 -1.13 -16.77 -0.56
CA ALA A 11 -1.64 -16.29 -1.83
C ALA A 11 -2.93 -15.49 -1.59
N VAL A 12 -2.91 -14.20 -1.91
CA VAL A 12 -4.05 -13.30 -1.78
C VAL A 12 -4.46 -12.85 -3.17
N ASP A 13 -5.59 -13.36 -3.67
CA ASP A 13 -6.11 -12.98 -5.00
C ASP A 13 -6.70 -11.57 -5.00
N ARG A 14 -7.52 -11.25 -3.99
CA ARG A 14 -8.13 -9.93 -3.82
C ARG A 14 -8.47 -9.69 -2.35
N ILE A 15 -8.15 -8.48 -1.89
CA ILE A 15 -8.53 -7.95 -0.60
C ILE A 15 -9.12 -6.55 -0.81
N GLU A 16 -10.22 -6.26 -0.14
CA GLU A 16 -10.87 -4.96 -0.15
C GLU A 16 -10.58 -4.30 1.19
N LEU A 17 -10.03 -3.08 1.16
CA LEU A 17 -9.55 -2.35 2.32
C LEU A 17 -9.96 -0.89 2.17
N ASP A 18 -10.32 -0.25 3.27
CA ASP A 18 -10.59 1.17 3.35
C ASP A 18 -9.28 1.93 3.58
N VAL A 19 -9.04 2.99 2.81
CA VAL A 19 -7.81 3.79 2.93
C VAL A 19 -8.07 4.91 3.93
N GLU A 20 -7.51 4.81 5.13
CA GLU A 20 -7.66 5.86 6.14
C GLU A 20 -6.70 7.02 5.90
N GLU A 21 -5.44 6.74 5.55
CA GLU A 21 -4.44 7.78 5.31
C GLU A 21 -3.41 7.34 4.28
N VAL A 22 -3.01 8.25 3.40
CA VAL A 22 -1.90 8.04 2.46
C VAL A 22 -0.79 9.00 2.85
N GLY A 23 0.33 8.46 3.31
CA GLY A 23 1.53 9.22 3.61
C GLY A 23 2.20 9.74 2.35
N GLU A 24 3.05 10.76 2.51
CA GLU A 24 3.72 11.40 1.39
C GLU A 24 4.71 10.46 0.69
N ALA A 25 4.73 10.56 -0.64
CA ALA A 25 5.69 9.84 -1.46
C ALA A 25 7.12 10.35 -1.22
N ARG A 26 8.02 9.42 -0.89
CA ARG A 26 9.45 9.69 -0.69
C ARG A 26 10.25 9.11 -1.84
N ASN A 27 11.05 9.95 -2.49
CA ASN A 27 12.00 9.49 -3.50
C ASN A 27 13.24 8.92 -2.81
N PHE A 28 13.58 7.68 -3.11
CA PHE A 28 14.84 7.06 -2.70
C PHE A 28 15.76 6.88 -3.91
N SER A 29 17.06 7.08 -3.69
CA SER A 29 18.09 6.83 -4.69
C SER A 29 19.05 5.80 -4.13
N SER A 30 19.17 4.65 -4.78
CA SER A 30 20.04 3.55 -4.36
C SER A 30 20.99 3.15 -5.49
N TYR A 31 22.04 2.41 -5.16
CA TYR A 31 23.08 1.99 -6.11
C TYR A 31 22.52 1.19 -7.31
N LYS A 32 21.36 0.53 -7.12
CA LYS A 32 20.67 -0.23 -8.16
C LYS A 32 19.60 0.56 -8.94
N GLY A 33 19.31 1.80 -8.56
CA GLY A 33 18.28 2.62 -9.21
C GLY A 33 17.63 3.63 -8.27
N ASN A 34 16.90 4.58 -8.86
CA ASN A 34 16.03 5.52 -8.17
C ASN A 34 14.57 5.02 -8.21
N GLY A 35 13.78 5.42 -7.22
CA GLY A 35 12.36 5.08 -7.16
C GLY A 35 11.63 5.87 -6.10
N ASN A 36 10.31 5.82 -6.16
CA ASN A 36 9.44 6.43 -5.17
C ASN A 36 8.81 5.36 -4.29
N VAL A 37 8.72 5.64 -3.00
CA VAL A 37 8.03 4.81 -2.01
C VAL A 37 7.07 5.68 -1.21
N ALA A 38 5.83 5.23 -1.07
CA ALA A 38 4.86 5.85 -0.17
C ALA A 38 4.30 4.79 0.78
N THR A 39 3.86 5.21 1.96
CA THR A 39 3.22 4.34 2.93
C THR A 39 1.77 4.79 3.11
N ALA A 40 0.83 3.88 2.88
CA ALA A 40 -0.58 4.11 3.13
C ALA A 40 -1.05 3.24 4.29
N THR A 41 -1.82 3.85 5.19
CA THR A 41 -2.52 3.16 6.27
C THR A 41 -3.90 2.79 5.77
N VAL A 42 -4.19 1.49 5.81
CA VAL A 42 -5.48 0.94 5.38
C VAL A 42 -6.10 0.13 6.51
N LYS A 43 -7.41 0.03 6.47
CA LYS A 43 -8.21 -0.61 7.50
C LYS A 43 -9.26 -1.51 6.89
N ASP A 44 -9.55 -2.58 7.59
CA ASP A 44 -10.61 -3.52 7.31
C ASP A 44 -11.45 -3.74 8.56
N GLU A 45 -12.58 -4.44 8.42
CA GLU A 45 -13.42 -4.90 9.53
C GLU A 45 -12.64 -5.70 10.59
N THR A 46 -11.53 -6.31 10.21
CA THR A 46 -10.72 -7.17 11.10
C THR A 46 -9.51 -6.50 11.74
N GLY A 47 -9.09 -5.34 11.24
CA GLY A 47 -7.91 -4.66 11.76
C GLY A 47 -7.33 -3.64 10.79
N THR A 48 -6.19 -3.07 11.17
CA THR A 48 -5.43 -2.11 10.37
C THR A 48 -4.19 -2.77 9.78
N ALA A 49 -3.82 -2.35 8.57
CA ALA A 49 -2.62 -2.78 7.87
C ALA A 49 -1.90 -1.57 7.26
N THR A 50 -0.60 -1.73 7.02
CA THR A 50 0.21 -0.72 6.34
C THR A 50 0.60 -1.26 4.97
N LEU A 51 0.22 -0.53 3.92
CA LEU A 51 0.59 -0.81 2.54
C LEU A 51 1.79 0.06 2.14
N THR A 52 2.80 -0.58 1.58
CA THR A 52 3.93 0.11 0.95
C THR A 52 3.68 0.16 -0.55
N LEU A 53 3.53 1.37 -1.06
CA LEU A 53 3.27 1.67 -2.47
C LEU A 53 4.59 2.04 -3.15
N TRP A 54 4.86 1.44 -4.31
CA TRP A 54 6.07 1.69 -5.09
C TRP A 54 5.74 2.36 -6.42
N ASN A 55 6.53 3.36 -6.80
CA ASN A 55 6.52 4.01 -8.11
C ASN A 55 5.09 4.29 -8.62
N GLU A 56 4.62 3.53 -9.62
CA GLU A 56 3.30 3.70 -10.24
C GLU A 56 2.13 3.43 -9.28
N GLN A 57 2.30 2.58 -8.26
CA GLN A 57 1.27 2.34 -7.25
C GLN A 57 0.94 3.60 -6.45
N ILE A 58 1.93 4.47 -6.28
CA ILE A 58 1.76 5.77 -5.61
C ILE A 58 0.86 6.66 -6.49
N ASP A 59 1.16 6.72 -7.78
CA ASP A 59 0.40 7.50 -8.76
C ASP A 59 -1.05 7.01 -8.87
N GLN A 60 -1.25 5.67 -8.84
CA GLN A 60 -2.58 5.07 -8.81
C GLN A 60 -3.39 5.53 -7.59
N VAL A 61 -2.82 5.49 -6.39
CA VAL A 61 -3.53 5.88 -5.15
C VAL A 61 -3.79 7.38 -5.07
N HIS A 62 -2.84 8.21 -5.50
CA HIS A 62 -3.06 9.66 -5.59
C HIS A 62 -4.03 10.05 -6.72
N GLY A 63 -4.14 9.22 -7.76
CA GLY A 63 -5.00 9.42 -8.92
C GLY A 63 -6.48 9.08 -8.70
N VAL A 64 -6.86 8.36 -7.64
CA VAL A 64 -8.27 7.93 -7.41
C VAL A 64 -9.17 9.03 -6.80
N ARG A 65 -8.84 10.32 -6.94
CA ARG A 65 -9.79 11.40 -6.62
C ARG A 65 -10.60 11.76 -7.87
N LYS A 66 -11.62 10.97 -8.19
CA LYS A 66 -12.78 11.45 -8.95
C LYS A 66 -14.03 10.64 -8.68
#